data_AF-A0A4S2K0S9-F1
#
_entry.id   AF-A0A4S2K0S9-F1
#
_cell.length_a   1.000
_cell.length_b   1.000
_cell.length_c   1.000
_cell.angle_alpha   90.00
_cell.angle_beta   90.00
_cell.angle_gamma   90.00
#
_symmetry.space_group_name_H-M   'P 1'
#
loop_
_entity.id
_entity.type
_entity.pdbx_description
1 polymer ?
#
loop_
_entity_poly.entity_id
_entity_poly.type
_entity_poly.pdbx_seq_one_letter_code
_entity_poly.pdbx_strand_id
1 'polypeptide(L)'
;SDEWNCSANKTSSASDCKTEKSQYLCGNQRCIALNAVCNKKDDCGDGSDEGAGCTSSNCTSAKCHHECQATPKGSVCTCKPGYTLQNNNRTCKDIDECQIYGICDQECINSLGSYKCQCQEDYSLLNDKKTCKARGGEATLTFSTSTSVKGMYVDSKITFTLAINLNRAVAVTTNDDVTYWSDMEENSETIVREIGFHASRREVIVTTGLSMISGIAIDWITENIYFTDEGYNRIGVCTNDTNCTVLVNGLVKPTGITLLP
;
A
#
# COMPACT_ATOMS: atom_id res chain seq x y z
N SER A 1 -14.72 18.73 -4.01
CA SER A 1 -15.46 18.52 -2.76
C SER A 1 -14.82 19.35 -1.67
N ASP A 2 -15.52 20.43 -1.43
CA ASP A 2 -15.32 21.65 -0.69
C ASP A 2 -16.06 21.53 0.64
N GLU A 3 -15.36 21.39 1.75
CA GLU A 3 -15.92 21.62 3.10
C GLU A 3 -14.78 22.08 4.03
N TRP A 4 -14.32 23.32 3.84
CA TRP A 4 -13.50 24.05 4.81
C TRP A 4 -14.47 24.87 5.67
N ASN A 5 -14.50 24.61 6.98
CA ASN A 5 -15.25 25.29 8.04
C ASN A 5 -16.54 24.59 8.56
N CYS A 6 -16.39 23.46 9.26
CA CYS A 6 -17.42 22.98 10.19
C CYS A 6 -17.22 23.62 11.58
N SER A 7 -17.74 24.83 11.78
CA SER A 7 -18.07 25.34 13.11
C SER A 7 -19.48 24.88 13.48
N ALA A 8 -19.60 23.66 13.99
CA ALA A 8 -20.79 23.23 14.73
C ALA A 8 -20.35 22.18 15.75
N ASN A 9 -20.75 22.40 17.01
CA ASN A 9 -20.80 21.38 18.05
C ASN A 9 -21.55 20.16 17.49
N LYS A 10 -20.83 19.22 16.86
CA LYS A 10 -21.38 17.93 16.49
C LYS A 10 -21.43 17.11 17.78
N THR A 11 -22.50 17.26 18.54
CA THR A 11 -22.97 16.14 19.36
C THR A 11 -23.15 14.98 18.38
N SER A 12 -22.31 13.96 18.53
CA SER A 12 -22.39 12.72 17.78
C SER A 12 -23.86 12.30 17.69
N SER A 13 -24.35 12.08 16.47
CA SER A 13 -25.67 11.51 16.22
C SER A 13 -25.88 10.30 17.13
N ALA A 14 -27.08 10.11 17.68
CA ALA A 14 -27.42 8.94 18.51
C ALA A 14 -27.12 7.60 17.80
N SER A 15 -27.01 7.59 16.46
CA SER A 15 -26.60 6.44 15.65
C SER A 15 -25.12 6.04 15.79
N ASP A 16 -24.25 6.95 16.20
CA ASP A 16 -22.79 6.73 16.30
C ASP A 16 -22.31 6.39 17.71
N CYS A 17 -23.16 6.62 18.72
CA CYS A 17 -22.86 6.37 20.12
C CYS A 17 -23.03 4.89 20.47
N LYS A 18 -21.96 4.10 20.32
CA LYS A 18 -21.96 2.65 20.58
C LYS A 18 -21.03 2.27 21.71
N THR A 19 -21.46 1.34 22.55
CA THR A 19 -20.63 0.72 23.61
C THR A 19 -19.38 0.04 23.05
N GLU A 20 -19.45 -0.46 21.81
CA GLU A 20 -18.32 -1.03 21.06
C GLU A 20 -17.19 -0.03 20.78
N LYS A 21 -17.49 1.28 20.81
CA LYS A 21 -16.51 2.38 20.70
C LYS A 21 -16.19 3.00 22.05
N SER A 22 -16.44 2.28 23.15
CA SER A 22 -16.28 2.79 24.52
C SER A 22 -17.11 4.04 24.80
N GLN A 23 -18.33 4.11 24.26
CA GLN A 23 -19.26 5.22 24.44
C GLN A 23 -20.61 4.77 25.02
N TYR A 24 -21.31 5.65 25.72
CA TYR A 24 -22.62 5.41 26.32
C TYR A 24 -23.61 6.52 25.95
N LEU A 25 -24.82 6.12 25.55
CA LEU A 25 -25.91 7.01 25.18
C LEU A 25 -26.80 7.30 26.38
N CYS A 26 -26.75 8.55 26.86
CA CYS A 26 -27.57 9.10 27.93
C CYS A 26 -29.06 9.14 27.55
N GLY A 27 -29.94 9.29 28.56
CA GLY A 27 -31.39 9.42 28.36
C GLY A 27 -31.74 10.67 27.53
N ASN A 28 -31.06 11.78 27.78
CA ASN A 28 -31.13 13.02 27.01
C ASN A 28 -30.46 12.98 25.62
N GLN A 29 -30.14 11.80 25.08
CA GLN A 29 -29.47 11.60 23.77
C GLN A 29 -28.04 12.13 23.67
N ARG A 30 -27.43 12.53 24.80
CA ARG A 30 -26.00 12.88 24.84
C ARG A 30 -25.14 11.62 24.83
N CYS A 31 -23.99 11.69 24.18
CA CYS A 31 -23.01 10.62 24.21
C CYS A 31 -21.87 10.97 25.17
N ILE A 32 -21.57 10.08 26.12
CA ILE A 32 -20.44 10.21 27.05
C ILE A 32 -19.50 9.02 26.92
N ALA A 33 -18.29 9.12 27.47
CA ALA A 33 -17.37 8.00 27.50
C ALA A 33 -17.87 6.90 28.44
N LEU A 34 -17.71 5.64 28.07
CA LEU A 34 -18.23 4.50 28.83
C LEU A 34 -17.59 4.39 30.23
N ASN A 35 -16.35 4.86 30.39
CA ASN A 35 -15.66 4.93 31.67
C ASN A 35 -16.22 6.00 32.63
N ALA A 36 -17.05 6.92 32.13
CA ALA A 36 -17.75 7.92 32.94
C ALA A 36 -19.10 7.43 33.47
N VAL A 37 -19.53 6.22 33.09
CA VAL A 37 -20.80 5.64 33.55
C VAL A 37 -20.61 4.96 34.91
N CYS A 38 -21.57 5.15 35.82
CA CYS A 38 -21.55 4.58 37.18
C CYS A 38 -20.31 4.98 38.00
N ASN A 39 -19.83 6.23 37.86
CA ASN A 39 -18.68 6.79 38.56
C ASN A 39 -19.07 7.70 39.75
N LYS A 40 -20.38 7.78 40.08
CA LYS A 40 -21.00 8.64 41.11
C LYS A 40 -21.01 10.14 40.77
N LYS A 41 -20.85 10.49 39.50
CA LYS A 41 -20.89 11.86 39.02
C LYS A 41 -21.89 11.93 37.87
N ASP A 42 -22.69 13.00 37.84
CA ASP A 42 -23.61 13.25 36.72
C ASP A 42 -22.82 13.86 35.56
N ASP A 43 -22.32 13.01 34.66
CA ASP A 43 -21.64 13.39 33.43
C ASP A 43 -22.63 13.56 32.27
N CYS A 44 -23.79 12.90 32.31
CA CYS A 44 -24.87 13.11 31.34
C CYS A 44 -25.57 14.48 31.49
N GLY A 45 -25.65 15.02 32.71
CA GLY A 45 -26.38 16.23 33.08
C GLY A 45 -27.87 16.01 33.40
N ASP A 46 -28.34 14.77 33.25
CA ASP A 46 -29.70 14.31 33.58
C ASP A 46 -29.68 13.12 34.56
N GLY A 47 -28.50 12.69 35.03
CA GLY A 47 -28.28 11.55 35.90
C GLY A 47 -28.50 10.17 35.25
N SER A 48 -28.68 10.09 33.92
CA SER A 48 -28.97 8.82 33.21
C SER A 48 -27.78 7.85 33.09
N ASP A 49 -26.59 8.30 33.47
CA ASP A 49 -25.36 7.53 33.63
C ASP A 49 -25.22 6.87 35.01
N GLU A 50 -26.06 7.28 35.97
CA GLU A 50 -26.10 6.77 37.32
C GLU A 50 -27.46 6.09 37.59
N GLY A 51 -27.51 5.13 38.52
CA GLY A 51 -28.78 4.49 38.88
C GLY A 51 -28.68 3.13 39.53
N ALA A 52 -29.84 2.49 39.73
CA ALA A 52 -29.93 1.21 40.46
C ALA A 52 -29.17 0.05 39.78
N GLY A 53 -28.94 0.13 38.46
CA GLY A 53 -28.13 -0.84 37.71
C GLY A 53 -26.61 -0.73 37.94
N CYS A 54 -26.14 0.35 38.57
CA CYS A 54 -24.73 0.59 38.89
C CYS A 54 -24.25 -0.20 40.12
N THR A 55 -24.55 -1.50 40.19
CA THR A 55 -24.12 -2.38 41.28
C THR A 55 -22.96 -3.28 40.85
N SER A 56 -21.98 -3.47 41.73
CA SER A 56 -20.78 -4.29 41.47
C SER A 56 -21.10 -5.77 41.18
N SER A 57 -22.26 -6.25 41.64
CA SER A 57 -22.78 -7.61 41.37
C SER A 57 -23.10 -7.88 39.89
N ASN A 58 -23.35 -6.84 39.09
CA ASN A 58 -23.64 -7.02 37.68
C ASN A 58 -22.41 -7.45 36.87
N CYS A 59 -21.21 -7.05 37.31
CA CYS A 59 -19.96 -7.48 36.66
C CYS A 59 -19.46 -8.84 37.13
N THR A 60 -19.76 -9.24 38.38
CA THR A 60 -19.38 -10.58 38.88
C THR A 60 -20.15 -11.70 38.17
N SER A 61 -21.38 -11.43 37.71
CA SER A 61 -22.22 -12.38 36.97
C SER A 61 -21.97 -12.39 35.45
N ALA A 62 -21.39 -11.32 34.89
CA ALA A 62 -21.22 -11.14 33.45
C ALA A 62 -20.22 -12.12 32.81
N LYS A 63 -19.20 -12.58 33.56
CA LYS A 63 -18.11 -13.46 33.09
C LYS A 63 -17.46 -12.95 31.79
N CYS A 64 -17.13 -11.66 31.74
CA CYS A 64 -16.44 -11.05 30.60
C CYS A 64 -15.00 -11.61 30.45
N HIS A 65 -14.50 -11.73 29.22
CA HIS A 65 -13.12 -12.19 28.97
C HIS A 65 -12.07 -11.17 29.41
N HIS A 66 -12.29 -9.88 29.09
CA HIS A 66 -11.36 -8.80 29.43
C HIS A 66 -11.95 -7.88 30.51
N GLU A 67 -12.69 -6.85 30.11
CA GLU A 67 -13.16 -5.80 30.99
C GLU A 67 -14.69 -5.83 31.09
N CYS A 68 -15.20 -5.38 32.24
CA CYS A 68 -16.63 -5.24 32.49
C CYS A 68 -16.93 -3.85 33.02
N GLN A 69 -17.85 -3.15 32.36
CA GLN A 69 -18.40 -1.89 32.82
C GLN A 69 -19.83 -2.12 33.34
N ALA A 70 -20.11 -1.72 34.57
CA ALA A 70 -21.48 -1.63 35.03
C ALA A 70 -22.15 -0.42 34.39
N THR A 71 -23.37 -0.57 33.88
CA THR A 71 -24.20 0.54 33.39
C THR A 71 -25.58 0.48 34.05
N PRO A 72 -26.35 1.59 34.08
CA PRO A 72 -27.72 1.58 34.58
C PRO A 72 -28.63 0.55 33.88
N LYS A 73 -28.31 0.18 32.63
CA LYS A 73 -29.04 -0.81 31.82
C LYS A 73 -28.52 -2.25 31.96
N GLY A 74 -27.50 -2.49 32.79
CA GLY A 74 -26.86 -3.79 32.98
C GLY A 74 -25.34 -3.75 32.77
N SER A 75 -24.66 -4.88 32.95
CA SER A 75 -23.23 -4.98 32.67
C SER A 75 -22.95 -5.11 31.17
N VAL A 76 -21.92 -4.42 30.71
CA VAL A 76 -21.43 -4.48 29.34
C VAL A 76 -19.97 -4.93 29.38
N CYS A 77 -19.64 -5.94 28.59
CA CYS A 77 -18.25 -6.37 28.44
C CYS A 77 -17.55 -5.53 27.37
N THR A 78 -16.32 -5.12 27.66
CA THR A 78 -15.44 -4.40 26.74
C THR A 78 -14.15 -5.17 26.53
N CYS A 79 -13.53 -4.93 25.38
CA CYS A 79 -12.27 -5.55 25.01
C CYS A 79 -11.13 -4.53 25.11
N LYS A 80 -9.97 -5.00 25.57
CA LYS A 80 -8.71 -4.24 25.51
C LYS A 80 -8.40 -3.81 24.06
N PRO A 81 -7.60 -2.74 23.85
CA PRO A 81 -7.14 -2.36 22.52
C PRO A 81 -6.50 -3.55 21.77
N GLY A 82 -6.75 -3.66 20.47
CA GLY A 82 -6.30 -4.79 19.64
C GLY A 82 -7.24 -6.00 19.66
N TYR A 83 -8.42 -5.89 20.27
CA TYR A 83 -9.41 -6.97 20.32
C TYR A 83 -10.81 -6.50 19.95
N THR A 84 -11.61 -7.41 19.38
CA THR A 84 -13.02 -7.20 19.02
C THR A 84 -13.94 -8.07 19.87
N LEU A 85 -15.06 -7.49 20.29
CA LEU A 85 -16.10 -8.21 21.02
C LEU A 85 -16.85 -9.13 20.05
N GLN A 86 -16.96 -10.40 20.41
CA GLN A 86 -17.67 -11.40 19.61
C GLN A 86 -19.19 -11.32 19.83
N ASN A 87 -19.97 -11.99 18.97
CA ASN A 87 -21.44 -12.01 18.98
C ASN A 87 -22.10 -12.43 20.31
N ASN A 88 -21.35 -13.10 21.20
CA ASN A 88 -21.83 -13.45 22.53
C ASN A 88 -21.74 -12.30 23.55
N ASN A 89 -21.30 -11.11 23.14
CA ASN A 89 -21.09 -9.92 23.95
C ASN A 89 -20.23 -10.14 25.20
N ARG A 90 -19.33 -11.12 25.20
CA ARG A 90 -18.51 -11.49 26.37
C ARG A 90 -17.07 -11.84 26.03
N THR A 91 -16.85 -12.55 24.93
CA THR A 91 -15.50 -13.00 24.54
C THR A 91 -14.87 -12.00 23.60
N CYS A 92 -13.60 -11.70 23.85
CA CYS A 92 -12.79 -10.83 23.00
C CYS A 92 -11.90 -11.68 22.11
N LYS A 93 -11.94 -11.44 20.80
CA LYS A 93 -11.04 -12.06 19.83
C LYS A 93 -10.00 -11.04 19.39
N ASP A 94 -8.76 -11.50 19.29
CA ASP A 94 -7.65 -10.73 18.73
C ASP A 94 -7.99 -10.20 17.33
N ILE A 95 -7.61 -8.96 17.06
CA ILE A 95 -7.69 -8.38 15.73
C ILE A 95 -6.41 -8.78 15.01
N ASP A 96 -6.51 -9.58 13.95
CA ASP A 96 -5.35 -9.84 13.11
C ASP A 96 -5.12 -8.63 12.19
N GLU A 97 -4.29 -7.69 12.64
CA GLU A 97 -4.00 -6.49 11.86
C GLU A 97 -3.28 -6.80 10.54
N CYS A 98 -2.63 -7.96 10.42
CA CYS A 98 -1.94 -8.38 9.21
C CYS A 98 -2.90 -8.78 8.07
N GLN A 99 -4.19 -8.96 8.35
CA GLN A 99 -5.22 -9.09 7.29
C GLN A 99 -5.64 -7.74 6.69
N ILE A 100 -5.16 -6.62 7.26
CA ILE A 100 -5.46 -5.28 6.78
C ILE A 100 -4.35 -4.84 5.82
N TYR A 101 -4.71 -4.64 4.56
CA TYR A 101 -3.77 -4.19 3.53
C TYR A 101 -3.14 -2.83 3.89
N GLY A 102 -1.82 -2.72 3.72
CA GLY A 102 -1.07 -1.49 3.97
C GLY A 102 -0.79 -1.19 5.44
N ILE A 103 -0.94 -2.16 6.34
CA ILE A 103 -0.60 -1.96 7.77
C ILE A 103 0.91 -1.86 8.01
N CYS A 104 1.69 -2.64 7.26
CA CYS A 104 3.14 -2.68 7.21
C CYS A 104 3.58 -2.60 5.75
N ASP A 105 4.73 -1.98 5.48
CA ASP A 105 5.27 -1.90 4.11
C ASP A 105 5.73 -3.27 3.57
N GLN A 106 6.26 -4.10 4.46
CA GLN A 106 6.84 -5.40 4.12
C GLN A 106 6.21 -6.50 4.98
N GLU A 107 6.96 -7.11 5.89
CA GLU A 107 6.48 -8.24 6.67
C GLU A 107 5.66 -7.77 7.88
N CYS A 108 4.51 -8.41 8.10
CA CYS A 108 3.65 -8.17 9.26
C CYS A 108 3.57 -9.44 10.11
N ILE A 109 3.80 -9.30 11.41
CA ILE A 109 3.69 -10.39 12.38
C ILE A 109 2.61 -10.03 13.39
N ASN A 110 1.49 -10.74 13.32
CA ASN A 110 0.38 -10.58 14.26
C ASN A 110 0.76 -11.11 15.64
N SER A 111 0.30 -10.45 16.69
CA SER A 111 0.49 -10.84 18.08
C SER A 111 -0.78 -10.56 18.88
N LEU A 112 -0.92 -11.17 20.06
CA LEU A 112 -2.15 -10.99 20.83
C LEU A 112 -2.30 -9.53 21.32
N GLY A 113 -3.25 -8.81 20.74
CA GLY A 113 -3.60 -7.42 21.02
C GLY A 113 -2.74 -6.38 20.30
N SER A 114 -1.88 -6.80 19.36
CA SER A 114 -0.99 -5.90 18.63
C SER A 114 -0.34 -6.58 17.44
N TYR A 115 0.51 -5.88 16.72
CA TYR A 115 1.31 -6.43 15.65
C TYR A 115 2.68 -5.76 15.63
N LYS A 116 3.63 -6.37 14.93
CA LYS A 116 4.92 -5.76 14.63
C LYS A 116 5.19 -5.86 13.13
N CYS A 117 5.66 -4.76 12.56
CA CYS A 117 6.21 -4.77 11.22
C CYS A 117 7.69 -5.13 11.27
N GLN A 118 8.14 -5.93 10.30
CA GLN A 118 9.51 -6.31 10.12
C GLN A 118 9.93 -6.00 8.68
N CYS A 119 11.18 -5.56 8.52
CA CYS A 119 11.74 -5.31 7.22
C CYS A 119 12.65 -6.48 6.81
N GLN A 120 12.72 -6.72 5.50
CA GLN A 120 13.65 -7.64 4.87
C GLN A 120 15.10 -7.19 5.07
N GLU A 121 16.04 -8.07 4.73
CA GLU A 121 17.47 -7.76 4.74
C GLU A 121 17.76 -6.49 3.91
N ASP A 122 18.74 -5.70 4.34
CA ASP A 122 19.08 -4.39 3.78
C ASP A 122 18.03 -3.28 3.90
N TYR A 123 16.92 -3.51 4.60
CA TYR A 123 15.97 -2.48 4.98
C TYR A 123 16.06 -2.13 6.47
N SER A 124 15.54 -0.96 6.83
CA SER A 124 15.50 -0.42 8.18
C SER A 124 14.08 0.07 8.49
N LEU A 125 13.55 -0.37 9.62
CA LEU A 125 12.24 0.06 10.09
C LEU A 125 12.35 1.48 10.64
N LEU A 126 11.51 2.38 10.14
CA LEU A 126 11.48 3.77 10.57
C LEU A 126 10.78 3.94 11.94
N ASN A 127 10.82 5.16 12.46
CA ASN A 127 10.28 5.50 13.79
C ASN A 127 8.76 5.31 13.91
N ASP A 128 8.03 5.29 12.79
CA ASP A 128 6.60 5.00 12.76
C ASP A 128 6.28 3.51 12.98
N LYS A 129 7.32 2.65 13.03
CA LYS A 129 7.25 1.20 13.20
C LYS A 129 6.46 0.48 12.10
N LYS A 130 6.34 1.10 10.92
CA LYS A 130 5.59 0.57 9.77
C LYS A 130 6.37 0.64 8.47
N THR A 131 7.10 1.74 8.30
CA THR A 131 7.75 2.06 7.04
C THR A 131 9.13 1.40 6.97
N CYS A 132 9.42 0.71 5.86
CA CYS A 132 10.70 0.05 5.63
C CYS A 132 11.52 0.81 4.59
N LYS A 133 12.62 1.43 5.02
CA LYS A 133 13.54 2.17 4.14
C LYS A 133 14.82 1.39 3.88
N ALA A 134 15.21 1.27 2.62
CA ALA A 134 16.47 0.64 2.22
C ALA A 134 17.66 1.35 2.87
N ARG A 135 18.66 0.59 3.32
CA ARG A 135 19.89 1.10 3.95
C ARG A 135 20.91 1.60 2.91
N GLY A 136 20.87 1.04 1.70
CA GLY A 136 21.83 1.30 0.64
C GLY A 136 21.25 2.12 -0.50
N GLY A 137 22.00 3.15 -0.91
CA GLY A 137 21.72 3.94 -2.11
C GLY A 137 20.45 4.78 -2.04
N GLU A 138 20.22 5.54 -3.10
CA GLU A 138 19.00 6.29 -3.30
C GLU A 138 18.21 5.65 -4.44
N ALA A 139 16.90 5.47 -4.26
CA ALA A 139 16.06 4.94 -5.32
C ALA A 139 16.11 5.86 -6.54
N THR A 140 16.24 5.27 -7.73
CA THR A 140 16.29 6.00 -9.00
C THR A 140 15.02 5.72 -9.79
N LEU A 141 14.35 6.78 -10.23
CA LEU A 141 13.25 6.71 -11.18
C LEU A 141 13.80 6.94 -12.59
N THR A 142 13.68 5.94 -13.46
CA THR A 142 14.03 6.05 -14.88
C THR A 142 12.77 6.22 -15.71
N PHE A 143 12.78 7.20 -16.62
CA PHE A 143 11.63 7.49 -17.48
C PHE A 143 12.07 8.02 -18.84
N SER A 144 11.27 7.70 -19.85
CA SER A 144 11.40 8.25 -21.20
C SER A 144 10.72 9.62 -21.26
N THR A 145 11.30 10.51 -22.04
CA THR A 145 10.61 11.71 -22.54
C THR A 145 10.11 11.42 -23.96
N SER A 146 10.33 12.29 -24.94
CA SER A 146 10.20 11.94 -26.35
C SER A 146 11.55 11.55 -26.96
N THR A 147 12.59 12.37 -26.74
CA THR A 147 13.89 12.25 -27.44
C THR A 147 15.06 11.91 -26.51
N SER A 148 14.77 11.59 -25.25
CA SER A 148 15.78 11.24 -24.25
C SER A 148 15.22 10.32 -23.18
N VAL A 149 16.11 9.55 -22.55
CA VAL A 149 15.84 8.80 -21.32
C VAL A 149 16.54 9.51 -20.17
N LYS A 150 15.80 9.71 -19.07
CA LYS A 150 16.28 10.42 -17.89
C LYS A 150 16.16 9.54 -16.65
N GLY A 151 17.05 9.78 -15.70
CA GLY A 151 16.99 9.24 -14.35
C GLY A 151 16.77 10.36 -13.34
N MET A 152 16.12 10.04 -12.23
CA MET A 152 15.96 10.95 -11.09
C MET A 152 16.14 10.21 -9.78
N TYR A 153 17.04 10.70 -8.96
CA TYR A 153 17.18 10.30 -7.57
C TYR A 153 15.94 10.75 -6.77
N VAL A 154 15.23 9.80 -6.15
CA VAL A 154 13.87 10.01 -5.61
C VAL A 154 13.83 10.85 -4.32
N ASP A 155 14.82 10.77 -3.45
CA ASP A 155 14.94 11.55 -2.21
C ASP A 155 15.53 12.95 -2.48
N SER A 156 16.68 13.04 -3.13
CA SER A 156 17.43 14.28 -3.44
C SER A 156 16.84 15.07 -4.61
N LYS A 157 15.96 14.44 -5.41
CA LYS A 157 15.32 15.05 -6.60
C LYS A 157 16.32 15.51 -7.66
N ILE A 158 17.53 14.94 -7.66
CA ILE A 158 18.55 15.25 -8.66
C ILE A 158 18.23 14.46 -9.93
N THR A 159 18.09 15.18 -11.05
CA THR A 159 17.85 14.58 -12.37
C THR A 159 19.15 14.46 -13.15
N PHE A 160 19.29 13.39 -13.91
CA PHE A 160 20.42 13.14 -14.80
C PHE A 160 19.95 12.49 -16.10
N THR A 161 20.81 12.49 -17.11
CA THR A 161 20.46 11.99 -18.44
C THR A 161 21.17 10.67 -18.70
N LEU A 162 20.40 9.67 -19.13
CA LEU A 162 20.89 8.32 -19.44
C LEU A 162 21.15 8.15 -20.94
N ALA A 163 20.26 8.71 -21.77
CA ALA A 163 20.38 8.64 -23.23
C ALA A 163 19.80 9.91 -23.87
N ILE A 164 20.47 10.42 -24.90
CA ILE A 164 20.02 11.56 -25.73
C ILE A 164 20.01 11.21 -27.21
N ASN A 165 19.44 12.13 -28.01
CA ASN A 165 19.34 12.04 -29.47
C ASN A 165 18.59 10.77 -29.91
N LEU A 166 17.49 10.47 -29.21
CA LEU A 166 16.58 9.38 -29.56
C LEU A 166 15.49 9.91 -30.48
N ASN A 167 14.92 9.07 -31.33
CA ASN A 167 13.83 9.48 -32.21
C ASN A 167 12.54 9.61 -31.41
N ARG A 168 12.09 8.47 -30.87
CA ARG A 168 10.93 8.43 -29.97
C ARG A 168 11.05 7.26 -29.02
N ALA A 169 11.51 7.54 -27.81
CA ALA A 169 11.58 6.55 -26.74
C ALA A 169 10.18 6.31 -26.15
N VAL A 170 9.67 5.08 -26.21
CA VAL A 170 8.35 4.73 -25.65
C VAL A 170 8.52 3.87 -24.40
N ALA A 171 8.90 2.61 -24.59
CA ALA A 171 9.16 1.68 -23.50
C ALA A 171 10.58 1.89 -22.98
N VAL A 172 10.77 1.93 -21.67
CA VAL A 172 12.08 2.07 -21.03
C VAL A 172 12.17 1.17 -19.81
N THR A 173 13.34 0.58 -19.61
CA THR A 173 13.66 -0.20 -18.41
C THR A 173 15.17 -0.20 -18.16
N THR A 174 15.58 -0.56 -16.95
CA THR A 174 16.99 -0.57 -16.53
C THR A 174 17.31 -1.87 -15.82
N ASN A 175 18.50 -2.40 -16.09
CA ASN A 175 19.10 -3.49 -15.33
C ASN A 175 20.51 -3.06 -14.94
N ASP A 176 20.71 -2.75 -13.66
CA ASP A 176 21.93 -2.13 -13.12
C ASP A 176 22.38 -0.91 -13.96
N ASP A 177 23.57 -0.98 -14.56
CA ASP A 177 24.17 0.08 -15.38
C ASP A 177 23.74 0.06 -16.86
N VAL A 178 22.78 -0.79 -17.23
CA VAL A 178 22.29 -0.93 -18.61
C VAL A 178 20.87 -0.40 -18.73
N THR A 179 20.69 0.58 -19.62
CA THR A 179 19.38 1.15 -19.94
C THR A 179 18.90 0.61 -21.27
N TYR A 180 17.66 0.12 -21.32
CA TYR A 180 17.00 -0.40 -22.51
C TYR A 180 15.82 0.47 -22.88
N TRP A 181 15.61 0.71 -24.18
CA TRP A 181 14.42 1.38 -24.66
C TRP A 181 13.99 0.90 -26.05
N SER A 182 12.71 1.11 -26.37
CA SER A 182 12.24 1.07 -27.75
C SER A 182 12.44 2.43 -28.39
N ASP A 183 13.06 2.47 -29.57
CA ASP A 183 13.27 3.68 -30.36
C ASP A 183 12.44 3.60 -31.64
N MET A 184 11.40 4.43 -31.72
CA MET A 184 10.44 4.45 -32.80
C MET A 184 10.76 5.58 -33.79
N GLU A 185 10.92 5.20 -35.05
CA GLU A 185 10.99 6.10 -36.21
C GLU A 185 9.70 6.00 -37.04
N GLU A 186 9.59 6.81 -38.09
CA GLU A 186 8.38 6.89 -38.93
C GLU A 186 8.01 5.54 -39.57
N ASN A 187 9.00 4.72 -39.93
CA ASN A 187 8.80 3.44 -40.63
C ASN A 187 9.62 2.28 -40.04
N SER A 188 10.31 2.50 -38.93
CA SER A 188 11.17 1.50 -38.30
C SER A 188 11.03 1.59 -36.79
N GLU A 189 11.19 0.46 -36.11
CA GLU A 189 11.27 0.45 -34.65
C GLU A 189 12.34 -0.53 -34.23
N THR A 190 13.13 -0.11 -33.26
CA THR A 190 14.26 -0.90 -32.76
C THR A 190 14.24 -0.98 -31.24
N ILE A 191 14.82 -2.04 -30.69
CA ILE A 191 15.13 -2.10 -29.26
C ILE A 191 16.63 -1.87 -29.11
N VAL A 192 16.98 -0.87 -28.31
CA VAL A 192 18.34 -0.38 -28.12
C VAL A 192 18.71 -0.49 -26.66
N ARG A 193 19.99 -0.73 -26.37
CA ARG A 193 20.56 -0.56 -25.04
C ARG A 193 21.73 0.41 -25.02
N GLU A 194 21.94 1.03 -23.87
CA GLU A 194 23.11 1.85 -23.56
C GLU A 194 23.78 1.28 -22.30
N ILE A 195 25.06 0.92 -22.43
CA ILE A 195 25.86 0.31 -21.37
C ILE A 195 26.74 1.41 -20.75
N GLY A 196 26.61 1.59 -19.44
CA GLY A 196 27.47 2.46 -18.64
C GLY A 196 27.07 3.94 -18.67
N PHE A 197 27.32 4.62 -17.55
CA PHE A 197 26.92 6.01 -17.31
C PHE A 197 27.87 7.07 -17.93
N HIS A 198 29.13 6.71 -18.19
CA HIS A 198 30.18 7.66 -18.63
C HIS A 198 30.98 7.25 -19.88
N ALA A 199 31.10 5.95 -20.16
CA ALA A 199 31.74 5.43 -21.37
C ALA A 199 30.69 4.73 -22.23
N SER A 200 29.67 5.50 -22.63
CA SER A 200 28.42 4.94 -23.11
C SER A 200 28.60 4.20 -24.44
N ARG A 201 28.30 2.91 -24.42
CA ARG A 201 28.25 2.07 -25.62
C ARG A 201 26.79 1.79 -25.94
N ARG A 202 26.33 2.33 -27.06
CA ARG A 202 24.97 2.11 -27.57
C ARG A 202 24.95 0.95 -28.55
N GLU A 203 24.05 0.00 -28.34
CA GLU A 203 23.89 -1.20 -29.17
C GLU A 203 22.44 -1.40 -29.57
N VAL A 204 22.22 -1.66 -30.85
CA VAL A 204 20.89 -2.01 -31.37
C VAL A 204 20.74 -3.52 -31.31
N ILE A 205 19.74 -4.00 -30.57
CA ILE A 205 19.55 -5.43 -30.29
C ILE A 205 18.56 -6.05 -31.27
N VAL A 206 17.45 -5.35 -31.52
CA VAL A 206 16.38 -5.84 -32.39
C VAL A 206 16.10 -4.76 -33.42
N THR A 207 16.21 -5.12 -34.69
CA THR A 207 16.13 -4.16 -35.82
C THR A 207 14.90 -4.36 -36.70
N THR A 208 14.22 -5.50 -36.61
CA THR A 208 13.13 -5.86 -37.52
C THR A 208 12.03 -6.63 -36.81
N GLY A 209 10.85 -6.63 -37.44
CA GLY A 209 9.71 -7.38 -36.93
C GLY A 209 9.18 -6.83 -35.62
N LEU A 210 9.23 -5.51 -35.40
CA LEU A 210 8.63 -4.82 -34.26
C LEU A 210 7.57 -3.84 -34.77
N SER A 211 6.53 -3.58 -33.97
CA SER A 211 5.54 -2.55 -34.28
C SER A 211 4.83 -2.04 -33.03
N MET A 212 4.98 -0.76 -32.72
CA MET A 212 4.40 -0.12 -31.54
C MET A 212 4.75 -0.85 -30.24
N ILE A 213 6.04 -0.89 -29.88
CA ILE A 213 6.48 -1.47 -28.61
C ILE A 213 6.02 -0.58 -27.45
N SER A 214 5.22 -1.17 -26.57
CA SER A 214 4.55 -0.46 -25.48
C SER A 214 5.18 -0.71 -24.11
N GLY A 215 5.95 -1.79 -23.96
CA GLY A 215 6.55 -2.20 -22.70
C GLY A 215 7.72 -3.15 -22.94
N ILE A 216 8.75 -3.02 -22.09
CA ILE A 216 9.93 -3.87 -22.08
C ILE A 216 10.20 -4.28 -20.63
N ALA A 217 10.51 -5.55 -20.41
CA ALA A 217 10.97 -6.07 -19.14
C ALA A 217 12.21 -6.96 -19.37
N ILE A 218 13.16 -6.89 -18.45
CA ILE A 218 14.43 -7.63 -18.54
C ILE A 218 14.41 -8.70 -17.45
N ASP A 219 14.67 -9.94 -17.84
CA ASP A 219 15.04 -10.98 -16.89
C ASP A 219 16.52 -10.79 -16.57
N TRP A 220 16.80 -10.27 -15.37
CA TRP A 220 18.19 -9.99 -14.96
C TRP A 220 18.99 -11.25 -14.67
N ILE A 221 18.36 -12.43 -14.54
CA ILE A 221 19.05 -13.71 -14.30
C ILE A 221 19.53 -14.29 -15.63
N THR A 222 18.67 -14.29 -16.65
CA THR A 222 18.98 -14.89 -17.97
C THR A 222 19.38 -13.88 -19.04
N GLU A 223 19.30 -12.58 -18.72
CA GLU A 223 19.52 -11.46 -19.64
C GLU A 223 18.59 -11.45 -20.86
N ASN A 224 17.44 -12.14 -20.78
CA ASN A 224 16.44 -12.15 -21.82
C ASN A 224 15.58 -10.88 -21.77
N ILE A 225 15.21 -10.39 -22.96
CA ILE A 225 14.44 -9.16 -23.15
C ILE A 225 13.03 -9.55 -23.55
N TYR A 226 12.06 -9.25 -22.71
CA TYR A 226 10.64 -9.46 -22.96
C TYR A 226 10.01 -8.14 -23.36
N PHE A 227 9.12 -8.16 -24.34
CA PHE A 227 8.46 -6.95 -24.80
C PHE A 227 7.02 -7.20 -25.23
N THR A 228 6.19 -6.18 -25.08
CA THR A 228 4.83 -6.12 -25.58
C THR A 228 4.80 -5.35 -26.89
N ASP A 229 4.13 -5.93 -27.87
CA ASP A 229 4.07 -5.45 -29.25
C ASP A 229 2.60 -5.19 -29.59
N GLU A 230 2.19 -3.93 -29.51
CA GLU A 230 0.79 -3.52 -29.73
C GLU A 230 0.40 -3.68 -31.21
N GLY A 231 1.32 -3.39 -32.13
CA GLY A 231 1.06 -3.46 -33.57
C GLY A 231 0.84 -4.88 -34.06
N TYR A 232 1.56 -5.85 -33.51
CA TYR A 232 1.37 -7.27 -33.82
C TYR A 232 0.56 -8.04 -32.77
N ASN A 233 0.02 -7.37 -31.75
CA ASN A 233 -0.86 -7.99 -30.74
C ASN A 233 -0.24 -9.22 -30.04
N ARG A 234 1.01 -9.09 -29.60
CA ARG A 234 1.79 -10.23 -29.08
C ARG A 234 2.76 -9.85 -27.97
N ILE A 235 3.31 -10.87 -27.32
CA ILE A 235 4.46 -10.76 -26.42
C ILE A 235 5.61 -11.54 -27.06
N GLY A 236 6.74 -10.86 -27.24
CA GLY A 236 7.97 -11.45 -27.75
C GLY A 236 9.04 -11.55 -26.67
N VAL A 237 10.01 -12.43 -26.91
CA VAL A 237 11.24 -12.53 -26.14
C VAL A 237 12.42 -12.53 -27.11
N CYS A 238 13.50 -11.85 -26.76
CA CYS A 238 14.77 -11.93 -27.46
C CYS A 238 15.88 -12.30 -26.47
N THR A 239 16.81 -13.13 -26.93
CA THR A 239 18.06 -13.35 -26.20
C THR A 239 18.98 -12.13 -26.33
N ASN A 240 19.96 -12.04 -25.44
CA ASN A 240 21.03 -11.04 -25.53
C ASN A 240 21.75 -11.07 -26.91
N ASP A 241 21.82 -12.26 -27.54
CA ASP A 241 22.38 -12.49 -28.88
C ASP A 241 21.40 -12.24 -30.05
N THR A 242 20.36 -11.43 -29.86
CA THR A 242 19.41 -10.96 -30.89
C THR A 242 18.41 -11.99 -31.46
N ASN A 243 18.40 -13.23 -30.95
CA ASN A 243 17.44 -14.24 -31.40
C ASN A 243 16.08 -14.03 -30.74
N CYS A 244 15.06 -13.71 -31.54
CA CYS A 244 13.73 -13.39 -31.05
C CYS A 244 12.69 -14.48 -31.36
N THR A 245 11.79 -14.74 -30.41
CA THR A 245 10.68 -15.69 -30.54
C THR A 245 9.38 -15.06 -30.03
N VAL A 246 8.25 -15.44 -30.62
CA VAL A 246 6.92 -15.03 -30.14
C VAL A 246 6.45 -16.00 -29.05
N LEU A 247 6.15 -15.48 -27.87
CA LEU A 247 5.67 -16.28 -26.73
C LEU A 247 4.15 -16.39 -26.71
N VAL A 248 3.47 -15.26 -26.89
CA VAL A 248 2.01 -15.16 -26.84
C VAL A 248 1.53 -14.36 -28.03
N ASN A 249 0.44 -14.77 -28.66
CA ASN A 249 -0.14 -14.09 -29.82
C ASN A 249 -1.67 -13.94 -29.66
N GLY A 250 -2.27 -13.06 -30.44
CA GLY A 250 -3.73 -12.82 -30.43
C GLY A 250 -4.21 -12.02 -29.22
N LEU A 251 -3.34 -11.20 -28.65
CA LEU A 251 -3.71 -10.28 -27.57
C LEU A 251 -4.50 -9.09 -28.13
N VAL A 252 -5.15 -8.34 -27.25
CA VAL A 252 -5.82 -7.09 -27.64
C VAL A 252 -5.06 -5.96 -26.96
N LYS A 253 -4.27 -5.21 -27.74
CA LYS A 253 -3.50 -4.04 -27.26
C LYS A 253 -2.69 -4.32 -25.99
N PRO A 254 -1.71 -5.26 -26.03
CA PRO A 254 -0.82 -5.47 -24.89
C PRO A 254 -0.04 -4.18 -24.59
N THR A 255 0.16 -3.83 -23.31
CA THR A 255 0.80 -2.57 -22.90
C THR A 255 1.94 -2.79 -21.90
N GLY A 256 1.66 -2.73 -20.60
CA GLY A 256 2.67 -2.95 -19.56
C GLY A 256 3.04 -4.43 -19.43
N ILE A 257 4.32 -4.69 -19.14
CA ILE A 257 4.84 -6.03 -18.81
C ILE A 257 5.81 -5.92 -17.64
N THR A 258 5.76 -6.89 -16.75
CA THR A 258 6.71 -7.07 -15.64
C THR A 258 6.99 -8.56 -15.48
N LEU A 259 8.14 -8.89 -14.92
CA LEU A 259 8.59 -10.27 -14.74
C LEU A 259 8.68 -10.57 -13.25
N LEU A 260 8.25 -11.77 -12.88
CA LEU A 260 8.59 -12.39 -11.60
C LEU A 260 9.57 -13.51 -11.91
N PRO A 261 10.88 -13.23 -11.87
CA PRO A 261 11.90 -14.25 -12.15
C PRO A 261 12.01 -15.30 -11.04
#